data_AF-A0A973L6G4-F1
#
_entry.id   AF-A0A973L6G4-F1
#
_cell.length_a   1.000
_cell.length_b   1.000
_cell.length_c   1.000
_cell.angle_alpha   90.00
_cell.angle_beta   90.00
_cell.angle_gamma   90.00
#
_symmetry.space_group_name_H-M   'P 1'
#
loop_
_entity.id
_entity.type
_entity.pdbx_description
1 polymer ?
#
loop_
_entity_poly.entity_id
_entity_poly.type
_entity_poly.pdbx_seq_one_letter_code
_entity_poly.pdbx_strand_id
1 'polypeptide(L)'
;DKPFDLVFHGGSGSTLEEIREALDYGVVKMNIDTDTQYAFTRPIADHMFKNYDGVLKVDGEVGNKKTYDPRTYGKAAEGAMAARVVEACQDLRSVGTKLK
;
A
#
# COMPACT_ATOMS: atom_id res chain seq x y z
N ASP A 1 -29.79 -15.99 -5.09
CA ASP A 1 -29.73 -14.71 -4.35
C ASP A 1 -28.82 -14.79 -3.15
N LYS A 2 -28.00 -13.76 -2.95
CA LYS A 2 -27.20 -13.52 -1.74
C LYS A 2 -27.88 -12.35 -1.01
N PRO A 3 -28.61 -12.57 0.09
CA PRO A 3 -29.47 -11.54 0.68
C PRO A 3 -28.72 -10.48 1.50
N PHE A 4 -27.41 -10.64 1.71
CA PHE A 4 -26.60 -9.76 2.54
C PHE A 4 -25.41 -9.18 1.77
N ASP A 5 -25.14 -7.91 2.01
CA ASP A 5 -23.91 -7.23 1.62
C ASP A 5 -22.84 -7.44 2.71
N LEU A 6 -21.95 -8.41 2.50
CA LEU A 6 -20.98 -8.80 3.52
C LEU A 6 -19.71 -7.93 3.46
N VAL A 7 -19.09 -7.72 4.63
CA VAL A 7 -17.83 -6.99 4.78
C VAL A 7 -16.76 -7.93 5.35
N PHE A 8 -15.63 -8.05 4.67
CA PHE A 8 -14.45 -8.78 5.14
C PHE A 8 -13.50 -7.81 5.86
N HIS A 9 -13.50 -7.86 7.19
CA HIS A 9 -12.54 -7.14 8.01
C HIS A 9 -11.20 -7.89 8.11
N GLY A 10 -10.08 -7.15 8.11
CA GLY A 10 -8.76 -7.74 8.31
C GLY A 10 -8.22 -8.52 7.10
N GLY A 11 -8.43 -8.03 5.87
CA GLY A 11 -7.99 -8.72 4.66
C GLY A 11 -6.48 -8.62 4.36
N SER A 12 -5.71 -7.89 5.17
CA SER A 12 -4.25 -7.86 5.03
C SER A 12 -3.63 -9.20 5.45
N GLY A 13 -2.76 -9.75 4.62
CA GLY A 13 -2.12 -11.05 4.85
C GLY A 13 -2.97 -12.29 4.53
N SER A 14 -4.22 -12.13 4.10
CA SER A 14 -5.03 -13.23 3.59
C SER A 14 -4.50 -13.76 2.26
N THR A 15 -4.69 -15.04 2.02
CA THR A 15 -4.37 -15.68 0.74
C THR A 15 -5.35 -15.26 -0.35
N LEU A 16 -4.95 -15.38 -1.61
CA LEU A 16 -5.83 -15.10 -2.73
C LEU A 16 -7.06 -16.01 -2.71
N GLU A 17 -6.87 -17.28 -2.36
CA GLU A 17 -7.92 -18.29 -2.26
C GLU A 17 -9.01 -17.90 -1.24
N GLU A 18 -8.62 -17.48 -0.03
CA GLU A 18 -9.55 -17.01 1.01
C GLU A 18 -10.34 -15.79 0.54
N ILE A 19 -9.68 -14.85 -0.14
CA ILE A 19 -10.34 -13.66 -0.69
C ILE A 19 -11.37 -14.08 -1.75
N ARG A 20 -11.02 -14.98 -2.68
CA ARG A 20 -11.94 -15.43 -3.73
C ARG A 20 -13.15 -16.18 -3.17
N GLU A 21 -12.93 -17.05 -2.20
CA GLU A 21 -14.01 -17.76 -1.53
C GLU A 21 -14.99 -16.77 -0.85
N ALA A 22 -14.47 -15.77 -0.14
CA ALA A 22 -15.29 -14.75 0.50
C ALA A 22 -16.15 -13.95 -0.51
N LEU A 23 -15.61 -13.62 -1.68
CA LEU A 23 -16.38 -12.98 -2.77
C LEU A 23 -17.49 -13.91 -3.28
N ASP A 24 -17.17 -15.18 -3.47
CA ASP A 24 -18.11 -16.19 -3.95
C ASP A 24 -19.26 -16.43 -2.93
N TYR A 25 -19.08 -16.06 -1.66
CA TYR A 25 -20.14 -16.00 -0.64
C TYR A 25 -20.84 -14.65 -0.44
N GLY A 26 -20.40 -13.57 -1.11
CA GLY A 26 -21.13 -12.30 -1.11
C GLY A 26 -20.48 -11.15 -0.36
N VAL A 27 -19.17 -11.24 -0.09
CA VAL A 27 -18.42 -10.07 0.34
C VAL A 27 -18.39 -9.04 -0.79
N VAL A 28 -18.79 -7.81 -0.47
CA VAL A 28 -18.78 -6.65 -1.38
C VAL A 28 -17.74 -5.60 -0.99
N LYS A 29 -17.19 -5.70 0.22
CA LYS A 29 -16.18 -4.77 0.75
C LYS A 29 -15.15 -5.52 1.59
N MET A 30 -13.87 -5.30 1.33
CA MET A 30 -12.78 -5.78 2.17
C MET A 30 -12.00 -4.60 2.76
N ASN A 31 -11.64 -4.67 4.04
CA ASN A 31 -10.72 -3.70 4.67
C ASN A 31 -9.27 -4.16 4.50
N ILE A 32 -8.42 -3.26 4.03
CA ILE A 32 -6.96 -3.42 3.94
C ILE A 32 -6.31 -2.21 4.62
N ASP A 33 -5.36 -2.46 5.52
CA ASP A 33 -4.65 -1.38 6.23
C ASP A 33 -3.18 -1.75 6.44
N THR A 34 -2.89 -2.83 7.16
CA THR A 34 -1.52 -3.27 7.48
C THR A 34 -0.65 -3.42 6.23
N ASP A 35 -1.15 -4.05 5.18
CA ASP A 35 -0.39 -4.21 3.94
C ASP A 35 -0.11 -2.89 3.24
N THR A 36 -1.07 -1.96 3.26
CA THR A 36 -0.89 -0.62 2.67
C THR A 36 0.06 0.24 3.49
N GLN A 37 0.03 0.14 4.82
CA GLN A 37 1.00 0.79 5.72
C GLN A 37 2.42 0.26 5.44
N TYR A 38 2.56 -1.06 5.29
CA TYR A 38 3.84 -1.68 4.96
C TYR A 38 4.34 -1.22 3.58
N ALA A 39 3.50 -1.28 2.56
CA ALA A 39 3.85 -0.85 1.20
C ALA A 39 4.27 0.62 1.15
N PHE A 40 3.60 1.50 1.90
CA PHE A 40 3.95 2.92 2.01
C PHE A 40 5.31 3.13 2.72
N THR A 41 5.53 2.44 3.84
CA THR A 41 6.71 2.63 4.69
C THR A 41 7.97 2.00 4.07
N ARG A 42 7.82 0.88 3.36
CA ARG A 42 8.93 0.10 2.80
C ARG A 42 9.92 0.89 1.94
N PRO A 43 9.52 1.74 0.99
CA PRO A 43 10.45 2.58 0.22
C PRO A 43 11.03 3.74 1.02
N ILE A 44 10.33 4.23 2.06
CA ILE A 44 10.86 5.27 2.94
C ILE A 44 12.04 4.72 3.72
N ALA A 45 11.89 3.54 4.33
CA ALA A 45 12.98 2.88 5.05
C ALA A 45 14.21 2.67 4.13
N ASP A 46 13.99 2.16 2.92
CA ASP A 46 15.05 1.98 1.91
C ASP A 46 15.77 3.29 1.57
N HIS A 47 15.00 4.36 1.34
CA HIS A 47 15.53 5.69 1.03
C HIS A 47 16.40 6.23 2.17
N MET A 48 15.93 6.12 3.41
CA MET A 48 16.67 6.62 4.58
C MET A 48 17.99 5.86 4.76
N PHE A 49 18.00 4.54 4.60
CA PHE A 49 19.24 3.76 4.73
C PHE A 49 20.24 4.03 3.61
N LYS A 50 19.77 4.15 2.36
CA LYS A 50 20.64 4.40 1.20
C LYS A 50 21.18 5.83 1.13
N ASN A 51 20.51 6.79 1.78
CA ASN A 51 20.85 8.21 1.74
C ASN A 51 21.15 8.76 3.14
N TYR A 52 21.64 7.92 4.06
CA TYR A 52 21.80 8.25 5.48
C TYR A 52 22.54 9.58 5.73
N ASP A 53 23.68 9.76 5.08
CA ASP A 53 24.53 10.96 5.14
C ASP A 53 23.94 12.18 4.42
N GLY A 54 22.99 11.96 3.51
CA GLY A 54 22.24 13.01 2.84
C GLY A 54 20.99 13.44 3.62
N VAL A 55 20.33 12.54 4.34
CA VAL A 55 19.12 12.85 5.12
C VAL A 55 19.45 13.36 6.53
N LEU A 56 20.68 13.13 7.01
CA LEU A 56 21.20 13.66 8.26
C LEU A 56 22.32 14.69 8.02
N LYS A 57 22.65 15.45 9.06
CA LYS A 57 23.86 16.27 9.12
C LYS A 57 24.93 15.48 9.86
N VAL A 58 25.93 14.98 9.14
CA VAL A 58 26.98 14.09 9.67
C VAL A 58 28.35 14.72 9.42
N ASP A 59 29.30 14.54 10.34
CA ASP A 59 30.69 14.99 10.22
C ASP A 59 30.88 16.50 9.89
N GLY A 60 29.92 17.34 10.30
CA GLY A 60 29.95 18.79 10.05
C GLY A 60 29.29 19.23 8.73
N GLU A 61 28.81 18.29 7.92
CA GLU A 61 28.08 18.58 6.67
C GLU A 61 26.64 19.01 6.93
N VAL A 62 26.05 19.70 5.95
CA VAL A 62 24.69 20.29 6.06
C VAL A 62 23.56 19.39 5.54
N GLY A 63 23.89 18.16 5.16
CA GLY A 63 22.97 17.22 4.49
C GLY A 63 22.71 17.60 3.03
N ASN A 64 21.87 16.81 2.35
CA ASN A 64 21.53 17.00 0.95
C ASN A 64 20.03 17.27 0.78
N LYS A 65 19.70 18.48 0.32
CA LYS A 65 18.32 18.91 0.06
C LYS A 65 17.55 17.95 -0.84
N LYS A 66 18.21 17.35 -1.83
CA LYS A 66 17.54 16.43 -2.77
C LYS A 66 17.09 15.14 -2.09
N THR A 67 17.75 14.73 -1.00
CA THR A 67 17.45 13.47 -0.31
C THR A 67 16.57 13.68 0.91
N TYR A 68 16.69 14.80 1.64
CA TYR A 68 15.79 15.08 2.78
C TYR A 68 14.46 15.72 2.39
N ASP A 69 14.32 16.27 1.17
CA ASP A 69 13.05 16.82 0.70
C ASP A 69 11.97 15.74 0.78
N PRO A 70 10.88 15.94 1.56
CA PRO A 70 9.88 14.90 1.78
C PRO A 70 9.23 14.38 0.52
N ARG A 71 9.21 15.18 -0.55
CA ARG A 71 8.62 14.79 -1.84
C ARG A 71 9.45 13.72 -2.54
N THR A 72 10.75 13.62 -2.26
CA THR A 72 11.65 12.64 -2.87
C THR A 72 11.26 11.22 -2.47
N TYR A 73 11.16 10.95 -1.16
CA TYR A 73 10.75 9.63 -0.67
C TYR A 73 9.23 9.47 -0.59
N GLY A 74 8.48 10.56 -0.39
CA GLY A 74 7.01 10.56 -0.38
C GLY A 74 6.41 10.10 -1.70
N LYS A 75 6.97 10.54 -2.84
CA LYS A 75 6.54 10.06 -4.16
C LYS A 75 6.71 8.55 -4.31
N ALA A 76 7.81 7.99 -3.81
CA ALA A 76 8.05 6.55 -3.84
C ALA A 76 7.08 5.79 -2.91
N ALA A 77 6.79 6.34 -1.73
CA ALA A 77 5.82 5.80 -0.78
C ALA A 77 4.40 5.74 -1.35
N GLU A 78 3.91 6.84 -1.92
CA GLU A 78 2.61 6.91 -2.58
C GLU A 78 2.52 5.94 -3.76
N GLY A 79 3.56 5.87 -4.60
CA GLY A 79 3.61 4.94 -5.72
C GLY A 79 3.56 3.47 -5.29
N ALA A 80 4.27 3.10 -4.22
CA ALA A 80 4.25 1.75 -3.68
C ALA A 80 2.89 1.39 -3.05
N MET A 81 2.30 2.30 -2.28
CA MET A 81 0.95 2.10 -1.73
C MET A 81 -0.10 1.97 -2.84
N ALA A 82 -0.03 2.81 -3.88
CA ALA A 82 -0.92 2.73 -5.03
C ALA A 82 -0.80 1.38 -5.76
N ALA A 83 0.41 0.86 -5.93
CA ALA A 83 0.62 -0.48 -6.50
C ALA A 83 -0.03 -1.57 -5.64
N ARG A 84 0.08 -1.48 -4.30
CA ARG A 84 -0.58 -2.43 -3.38
C ARG A 84 -2.11 -2.35 -3.44
N VAL A 85 -2.67 -1.15 -3.63
CA VAL A 85 -4.12 -0.96 -3.83
C VAL A 85 -4.58 -1.56 -5.16
N VAL A 86 -3.79 -1.42 -6.23
CA VAL A 86 -4.10 -2.03 -7.55
C VAL A 86 -4.15 -3.54 -7.43
N GLU A 87 -3.20 -4.16 -6.75
CA GLU A 87 -3.21 -5.59 -6.44
C GLU A 87 -4.48 -5.99 -5.69
N ALA A 88 -4.85 -5.26 -4.62
CA ALA A 88 -6.09 -5.53 -3.90
C ALA A 88 -7.35 -5.41 -4.80
N CYS A 89 -7.39 -4.47 -5.75
CA CYS A 89 -8.47 -4.40 -6.73
C CYS A 89 -8.50 -5.63 -7.66
N GLN A 90 -7.33 -6.15 -8.07
CA GLN A 90 -7.24 -7.38 -8.85
C GLN A 90 -7.77 -8.57 -8.03
N ASP A 91 -7.31 -8.70 -6.78
CA ASP A 91 -7.74 -9.73 -5.81
C ASP A 91 -9.24 -9.67 -5.50
N LEU A 92 -9.86 -8.50 -5.60
CA LEU A 92 -11.29 -8.30 -5.40
C LEU A 92 -12.13 -8.39 -6.69
N ARG A 93 -11.54 -8.71 -7.85
CA ARG A 93 -12.25 -8.70 -9.18
C ARG A 93 -12.91 -7.33 -9.49
N SER A 94 -12.41 -6.23 -8.93
CA SER A 94 -12.99 -4.89 -9.12
C SER A 94 -12.30 -4.05 -10.20
N VAL A 95 -11.20 -4.55 -10.78
CA VAL A 95 -10.54 -3.88 -11.91
C VAL A 95 -11.49 -3.79 -13.11
N GLY A 96 -11.60 -2.59 -13.69
CA GLY A 96 -12.40 -2.35 -14.90
C GLY A 96 -13.91 -2.25 -14.66
N THR A 97 -14.39 -2.31 -13.42
CA THR A 97 -15.83 -2.27 -13.09
C THR A 97 -16.34 -0.87 -12.71
N LYS A 98 -15.57 0.18 -13.02
CA LYS A 98 -15.95 1.57 -12.76
C LYS A 98 -17.33 1.86 -13.39
N LEU A 99 -18.27 2.31 -12.57
CA LEU A 99 -19.58 2.77 -13.02
C LEU A 99 -19.44 4.07 -13.83
N LYS A 100 -20.25 4.21 -14.87
CA LYS A 100 -20.26 5.40 -15.74
C LYS A 100 -20.85 6.61 -15.04
#